data_AF-A0A948Q357-F1
#
_entry.id   AF-A0A948Q357-F1
#
_cell.length_a   1.000
_cell.length_b   1.000
_cell.length_c   1.000
_cell.angle_alpha   90.00
_cell.angle_beta   90.00
_cell.angle_gamma   90.00
#
_symmetry.space_group_name_H-M   'P 1'
#
loop_
_entity.id
_entity.type
_entity.pdbx_description
1 polymer ?
#
loop_
_entity_poly.entity_id
_entity_poly.type
_entity_poly.pdbx_seq_one_letter_code
_entity_poly.pdbx_strand_id
1 'polypeptide(L)'
;MVAPNRSSRYVPDRGDIVWIQFNPQAGSEQSGHRPALVVSPRAYNGKVGFAIFCPLTSHVKGYPFEVGIPEGGKATGAILADQ
;
A
#
# COMPACT_ATOMS: atom_id res chain seq x y z
N MET A 1 -17.98 33.20 -2.73
CA MET A 1 -17.03 32.17 -3.19
C MET A 1 -16.17 31.78 -2.00
N VAL A 2 -16.45 30.63 -1.38
CA VAL A 2 -15.66 30.10 -0.25
C VAL A 2 -14.58 29.20 -0.83
N ALA A 3 -13.31 29.52 -0.57
CA ALA A 3 -12.19 28.69 -0.99
C ALA A 3 -12.27 27.30 -0.33
N PRO A 4 -11.90 26.21 -1.02
CA PRO A 4 -11.86 24.89 -0.39
C PRO A 4 -10.87 24.92 0.77
N ASN A 5 -11.38 24.62 1.96
CA ASN A 5 -10.60 24.44 3.18
C ASN A 5 -9.48 23.43 2.87
N ARG A 6 -8.21 23.80 3.06
CA ARG A 6 -7.06 22.89 2.87
C ARG A 6 -7.12 21.83 3.97
N SER A 7 -7.92 20.80 3.74
CA SER A 7 -8.00 19.59 4.54
C SER A 7 -6.59 19.07 4.77
N SER A 8 -6.29 18.70 6.01
CA SER A 8 -5.00 18.10 6.39
C SER A 8 -4.63 17.00 5.38
N ARG A 9 -3.48 17.14 4.72
CA ARG A 9 -3.00 16.16 3.75
C ARG A 9 -2.94 14.80 4.43
N TYR A 10 -3.61 13.80 3.87
CA TYR A 10 -3.58 12.44 4.41
C TYR A 10 -2.12 11.94 4.48
N VAL A 11 -1.75 11.42 5.65
CA VAL A 11 -0.48 10.73 5.87
C VAL A 11 -0.81 9.29 6.25
N PRO A 12 -0.43 8.29 5.43
CA PRO A 12 -0.70 6.91 5.73
C PRO A 12 -0.02 6.46 7.02
N ASP A 13 -0.64 5.53 7.73
CA ASP A 13 -0.10 4.90 8.92
C ASP A 13 0.06 3.41 8.73
N ARG A 14 0.85 2.77 9.60
CA ARG A 14 1.00 1.32 9.62
C ARG A 14 -0.38 0.67 9.72
N GLY A 15 -0.62 -0.32 8.86
CA GLY A 15 -1.89 -1.05 8.81
C GLY A 15 -2.88 -0.49 7.79
N ASP A 16 -2.67 0.72 7.29
CA ASP A 16 -3.49 1.24 6.20
C ASP A 16 -3.24 0.43 4.91
N ILE A 17 -4.32 0.15 4.17
CA ILE A 17 -4.24 -0.34 2.79
C ILE A 17 -4.46 0.86 1.87
N VAL A 18 -3.50 1.11 0.99
CA VAL A 18 -3.50 2.25 0.06
C VAL A 18 -3.42 1.77 -1.38
N TRP A 19 -3.98 2.53 -2.30
CA TRP A 19 -3.75 2.34 -3.73
C TRP A 19 -2.49 3.09 -4.14
N ILE A 20 -1.53 2.37 -4.71
CA ILE A 20 -0.30 2.92 -5.28
C ILE A 20 -0.34 2.81 -6.80
N GLN A 21 0.21 3.82 -7.48
CA GLN A 21 0.29 3.88 -8.93
C GLN A 21 1.74 3.65 -9.35
N PHE A 22 2.01 2.50 -9.98
CA PHE A 22 3.33 2.17 -10.50
C PHE A 22 3.47 2.62 -11.95
N ASN A 23 3.67 3.93 -12.16
CA ASN A 23 3.97 4.49 -13.48
C ASN A 23 4.96 5.67 -13.36
N PRO A 24 6.07 5.69 -14.13
CA PRO A 24 6.53 4.67 -15.09
C PRO A 24 7.10 3.41 -14.40
N GLN A 25 7.11 2.29 -15.10
CA GLN A 25 7.59 0.98 -14.65
C GLN A 25 8.94 0.67 -15.31
N ALA A 26 9.90 0.08 -14.59
CA ALA A 26 11.13 -0.48 -15.17
C ALA A 26 11.07 -2.02 -15.18
N GLY A 27 11.15 -2.64 -16.37
CA GLY A 27 11.25 -4.11 -16.49
C GLY A 27 9.99 -4.87 -16.03
N SER A 28 10.17 -5.94 -15.25
CA SER A 28 9.07 -6.78 -14.72
C SER A 28 8.48 -6.28 -13.39
N GLU A 29 8.79 -5.04 -12.99
CA GLU A 29 8.18 -4.41 -11.82
C GLU A 29 6.65 -4.42 -11.91
N GLN A 30 5.94 -4.34 -10.79
CA GLN A 30 4.48 -4.32 -10.81
C GLN A 30 3.96 -3.10 -11.60
N SER A 31 2.92 -3.26 -12.41
CA SER A 31 2.35 -2.19 -13.24
C SER A 31 0.95 -1.77 -12.77
N GLY A 32 0.54 -0.53 -13.05
CA GLY A 32 -0.83 -0.06 -12.81
C GLY A 32 -1.13 0.36 -11.37
N HIS A 33 -2.42 0.44 -11.01
CA HIS A 33 -2.87 0.70 -9.65
C HIS A 33 -2.95 -0.60 -8.87
N ARG A 34 -2.21 -0.70 -7.77
CA ARG A 34 -2.26 -1.88 -6.89
C ARG A 34 -2.50 -1.49 -5.45
N PRO A 35 -3.25 -2.30 -4.69
CA PRO A 35 -3.30 -2.12 -3.26
C PRO A 35 -1.96 -2.54 -2.63
N ALA A 36 -1.54 -1.82 -1.60
CA ALA A 36 -0.36 -2.12 -0.80
C ALA A 36 -0.65 -1.86 0.68
N LEU A 37 -0.07 -2.69 1.56
CA LEU A 37 -0.13 -2.52 3.01
C LEU A 37 1.00 -1.61 3.46
N VAL A 38 0.68 -0.55 4.19
CA VAL A 38 1.67 0.34 4.80
C VAL A 38 2.24 -0.33 6.05
N VAL A 39 3.57 -0.43 6.13
CA VAL A 39 4.27 -1.08 7.27
C VAL A 39 5.01 -0.06 8.16
N SER A 40 5.39 1.09 7.62
CA SER A 40 6.05 2.17 8.35
C SER A 40 5.06 3.08 9.11
N PRO A 41 5.44 3.61 10.28
CA PRO A 41 4.55 4.42 11.12
C PRO A 41 4.31 5.82 10.54
N ARG A 42 3.13 6.42 10.80
CA ARG A 42 2.74 7.78 10.36
C ARG A 42 3.79 8.85 10.68
N ALA A 43 4.44 8.77 11.83
CA ALA A 43 5.47 9.73 12.24
C ALA A 43 6.69 9.72 11.30
N TYR A 44 7.10 8.55 10.81
CA TYR A 44 8.12 8.44 9.77
C TYR A 44 7.57 8.97 8.45
N ASN A 45 6.39 8.48 8.05
CA ASN A 45 5.81 8.78 6.74
C ASN A 45 5.60 10.28 6.51
N GLY A 46 5.07 10.97 7.50
CA GLY A 46 4.83 12.41 7.44
C GLY A 46 6.12 13.24 7.51
N LYS A 47 7.16 12.75 8.17
CA LYS A 47 8.45 13.44 8.28
C LYS A 47 9.27 13.34 6.99
N VAL A 48 9.30 12.15 6.37
CA VAL A 48 10.14 11.90 5.18
C VAL A 48 9.39 12.10 3.85
N GLY A 49 8.06 12.09 3.86
CA GLY A 49 7.25 12.16 2.64
C GLY A 49 7.20 10.85 1.85
N PHE A 50 7.72 9.76 2.41
CA PHE A 50 7.73 8.41 1.85
C PHE A 50 7.14 7.42 2.84
N ALA A 51 6.59 6.31 2.35
CA ALA A 51 6.14 5.19 3.17
C ALA A 51 6.78 3.90 2.67
N ILE A 52 7.00 2.96 3.59
CA ILE A 52 7.38 1.58 3.28
C ILE A 52 6.08 0.78 3.24
N PHE A 53 5.91 -0.02 2.21
CA PHE A 53 4.72 -0.82 2.00
C PHE A 53 5.05 -2.14 1.32
N CYS A 54 4.18 -3.13 1.50
CA CYS A 54 4.25 -4.43 0.81
C CYS A 54 3.06 -4.54 -0.15
N PRO A 55 3.26 -4.94 -1.42
CA PRO A 55 2.19 -5.05 -2.39
C PRO A 55 1.25 -6.22 -2.06
N LEU A 56 -0.02 -6.07 -2.43
CA LEU A 56 -1.02 -7.13 -2.35
C LEU A 56 -1.18 -7.83 -3.70
N THR A 57 -1.47 -9.12 -3.66
CA THR A 57 -1.85 -9.95 -4.83
C THR A 57 -3.16 -10.67 -4.59
N SER A 58 -4.03 -10.71 -5.60
CA SER A 58 -5.20 -11.60 -5.62
C SER A 58 -4.84 -13.02 -6.06
N HIS A 59 -3.67 -13.21 -6.65
CA HIS A 59 -3.17 -14.51 -7.12
C HIS A 59 -2.26 -15.12 -6.07
N VAL A 60 -2.84 -15.94 -5.20
CA VAL A 60 -2.13 -16.66 -4.13
C VAL A 60 -1.58 -17.97 -4.70
N LYS A 61 -0.29 -18.26 -4.46
CA LYS A 61 0.40 -19.45 -5.00
C LYS A 61 0.95 -20.37 -3.91
N GLY A 62 0.88 -19.98 -2.64
CA GLY A 62 1.50 -20.70 -1.52
C GLY A 62 3.01 -20.46 -1.42
N TYR A 63 3.50 -19.33 -1.93
CA TYR A 63 4.90 -18.93 -1.80
C TYR A 63 5.22 -18.55 -0.34
N PRO A 64 6.39 -18.89 0.24
CA PRO A 64 6.62 -18.75 1.69
C PRO A 64 6.52 -17.34 2.28
N PHE A 65 6.66 -16.29 1.45
CA PHE A 65 6.52 -14.89 1.88
C PHE A 65 5.13 -14.31 1.60
N GLU A 66 4.18 -15.10 1.11
CA GLU A 66 2.77 -14.72 1.04
C GLU A 66 2.16 -14.74 2.44
N VAL A 67 1.75 -13.57 2.92
CA VAL A 67 1.00 -13.44 4.17
C VAL A 67 -0.48 -13.28 3.83
N GLY A 68 -1.28 -14.30 4.14
CA GLY A 68 -2.71 -14.31 3.86
C GLY A 68 -3.43 -13.15 4.56
N ILE A 69 -4.34 -12.50 3.83
CA ILE A 69 -5.20 -11.45 4.39
C ILE A 69 -6.37 -12.15 5.11
N PRO A 70 -6.66 -11.82 6.38
CA PRO A 70 -7.75 -12.44 7.12
C PRO A 70 -9.11 -12.17 6.47
N GLU A 71 -10.02 -13.14 6.60
CA GLU A 71 -11.39 -13.00 6.15
C GLU A 71 -12.10 -11.81 6.82
N GLY A 72 -12.99 -11.14 6.08
CA GLY A 72 -13.67 -9.93 6.56
C GLY A 72 -12.84 -8.65 6.49
N GLY A 73 -11.61 -8.70 5.99
CA GLY A 73 -10.80 -7.54 5.66
C GLY A 73 -11.34 -6.72 4.48
N LYS A 74 -10.80 -5.51 4.28
CA LYS A 74 -11.14 -4.64 3.13
C LYS A 74 -10.49 -5.07 1.81
N ALA A 75 -9.69 -6.13 1.82
CA ALA A 75 -8.99 -6.69 0.68
C ALA A 75 -8.98 -8.22 0.78
N THR A 76 -8.72 -8.89 -0.33
CA THR A 76 -8.60 -10.35 -0.42
C THR A 76 -7.26 -10.74 -1.03
N GLY A 77 -6.83 -11.99 -0.81
CA GLY A 77 -5.57 -12.53 -1.32
C GLY A 77 -4.45 -12.51 -0.28
N ALA A 78 -3.26 -12.13 -0.71
CA ALA A 78 -2.06 -12.15 0.13
C ALA A 78 -1.22 -10.87 0.01
N ILE A 79 -0.49 -10.55 1.06
CA ILE A 79 0.58 -9.55 1.09
C ILE A 79 1.88 -10.24 0.69
N LEU A 80 2.63 -9.66 -0.24
CA LEU A 80 3.95 -10.15 -0.65
C LEU A 80 5.01 -9.49 0.23
N ALA A 81 5.44 -10.17 1.30
CA ALA A 81 6.27 -9.56 2.35
C ALA A 81 7.73 -9.30 1.94
N ASP A 82 8.19 -9.91 0.85
CA ASP A 82 9.55 -9.79 0.30
C ASP A 82 9.63 -8.83 -0.90
N GLN A 83 8.54 -8.16 -1.25
CA GLN A 83 8.46 -7.16 -2.32
C GLN A 83 8.31 -5.73 -1.79
#